data_AF-A0A6J5XXR4-F1
#
_entry.id   AF-A0A6J5XXR4-F1
#
_cell.length_a   1.000
_cell.length_b   1.000
_cell.length_c   1.000
_cell.angle_alpha   90.00
_cell.angle_beta   90.00
_cell.angle_gamma   90.00
#
_symmetry.space_group_name_H-M   'P 1'
#
loop_
_entity.id
_entity.type
_entity.pdbx_description
1 polymer ?
#
loop_
_entity_poly.entity_id
_entity_poly.type
_entity_poly.pdbx_seq_one_letter_code
_entity_poly.pdbx_strand_id
1 'polypeptide(L)'
;MDAKAGTKLSVEEIFRLNIKLTDKRILRPWMYTFCKQKSFNDELCSEAERKMVKGWWSLCYEKFDNTLPEWLAKLQNKEICDPDKLNFNVGNKCLSDFWRDTIRELIEAIAYIHDCGLFHGSLKVSGNYVVVGEQVKLCNIGGCLNSLRIHDQHSRKIQDFKDLRDTLKKFLTMGRIKWPERDSFLKCFDDLAKLDGCGKYVEKLKKHPFLLTPYERVKHIVGIYYDDKFSVEDELNHNDNFNMFRGWTRDRHKLEPFLRKILETGKGKSYSNQPSELLKFLRNTYHHYRRYSDKKECINIEHVDTIFRTRWVDFFDRIHLIS
;
A
#
# COMPACT_ATOMS: atom_id res chain seq x y z
N MET A 1 21.92 -31.10 21.36
CA MET A 1 20.92 -30.22 22.00
C MET A 1 20.42 -29.29 20.92
N ASP A 2 19.43 -29.76 20.16
CA ASP A 2 18.95 -29.08 18.98
C ASP A 2 17.88 -28.06 19.36
N ALA A 3 18.17 -26.79 19.07
CA ALA A 3 17.20 -25.72 19.12
C ALA A 3 16.08 -26.01 18.10
N LYS A 4 14.90 -26.40 18.61
CA LYS A 4 13.69 -26.53 17.78
C LYS A 4 13.35 -25.17 17.17
N ALA A 5 13.42 -25.08 15.86
CA ALA A 5 12.75 -24.05 15.08
C ALA A 5 11.24 -24.07 15.40
N GLY A 6 10.68 -22.92 15.76
CA GLY A 6 9.22 -22.70 15.77
C GLY A 6 8.49 -22.97 17.10
N THR A 7 9.02 -22.56 18.25
CA THR A 7 8.19 -22.46 19.46
C THR A 7 7.11 -21.39 19.26
N LYS A 8 5.85 -21.83 19.19
CA LYS A 8 4.67 -20.97 19.27
C LYS A 8 4.77 -20.19 20.59
N LEU A 9 4.84 -18.87 20.52
CA LEU A 9 4.92 -18.01 21.70
C LEU A 9 3.69 -18.25 22.60
N SER A 10 3.92 -18.27 23.90
CA SER A 10 2.85 -18.23 24.89
C SER A 10 2.10 -16.89 24.82
N VAL A 11 0.86 -16.89 25.29
CA VAL A 11 0.03 -15.68 25.34
C VAL A 11 0.68 -14.57 26.18
N GLU A 12 1.33 -14.94 27.28
CA GLU A 12 2.08 -14.01 28.12
C GLU A 12 3.28 -13.40 27.38
N GLU A 13 4.04 -14.19 26.62
CA GLU A 13 5.14 -13.67 25.80
C GLU A 13 4.61 -12.71 24.74
N ILE A 14 3.51 -13.04 24.06
CA ILE A 14 2.89 -12.14 23.08
C ILE A 14 2.46 -10.83 23.76
N PHE A 15 1.80 -10.90 24.92
CA PHE A 15 1.42 -9.72 25.70
C PHE A 15 2.63 -8.84 26.03
N ARG A 16 3.72 -9.42 26.54
CA ARG A 16 4.96 -8.70 26.86
C ARG A 16 5.63 -8.08 25.63
N LEU A 17 5.61 -8.77 24.48
CA LEU A 17 6.18 -8.22 23.24
C LEU A 17 5.42 -6.98 22.76
N ASN A 18 4.09 -6.93 22.96
CA ASN A 18 3.27 -5.79 22.58
C ASN A 18 3.57 -4.51 23.39
N ILE A 19 4.21 -4.61 24.57
CA ILE A 19 4.61 -3.44 25.38
C ILE A 19 5.57 -2.52 24.60
N LYS A 20 6.37 -3.09 23.69
CA LYS A 20 7.32 -2.32 22.86
C LYS A 20 6.66 -1.46 21.79
N LEU A 21 5.38 -1.69 21.52
CA LEU A 21 4.65 -1.04 20.44
C LEU A 21 3.89 0.17 20.97
N THR A 22 3.75 1.19 20.13
CA THR A 22 2.83 2.30 20.38
C THR A 22 1.41 1.95 19.95
N ASP A 23 0.41 2.54 20.62
CA ASP A 23 -1.00 2.28 20.34
C ASP A 23 -1.54 3.06 19.13
N LYS A 24 -0.69 3.81 18.42
CA LYS A 24 -1.09 4.73 17.35
C LYS A 24 -1.71 3.99 16.15
N ARG A 25 -1.13 2.87 15.73
CA ARG A 25 -1.53 2.08 14.55
C ARG A 25 -1.69 0.59 14.82
N ILE A 26 -1.47 0.20 16.07
CA ILE A 26 -1.49 -1.17 16.55
C ILE A 26 -2.43 -1.16 17.75
N LEU A 27 -3.44 -2.02 17.75
CA LEU A 27 -4.28 -2.22 18.91
C LEU A 27 -3.57 -3.20 19.85
N ARG A 28 -3.12 -2.71 21.01
CA ARG A 28 -2.42 -3.56 21.98
C ARG A 28 -3.40 -4.34 22.86
N PRO A 29 -3.05 -5.56 23.27
CA PRO A 29 -3.80 -6.24 24.30
C PRO A 29 -3.69 -5.47 25.61
N TRP A 30 -4.81 -5.32 26.31
CA TRP A 30 -4.90 -4.67 27.62
C TRP A 30 -4.50 -5.63 28.74
N MET A 31 -4.90 -6.90 28.62
CA MET A 31 -4.50 -7.96 29.54
C MET A 31 -4.45 -9.31 28.83
N TYR A 32 -3.94 -10.32 29.53
CA TYR A 32 -4.13 -11.71 29.18
C TYR A 32 -4.77 -12.45 30.35
N THR A 33 -5.60 -13.43 30.05
CA THR A 33 -6.34 -14.18 31.08
C THR A 33 -6.42 -15.66 30.72
N PHE A 34 -6.51 -16.49 31.75
CA PHE A 34 -6.79 -17.90 31.60
C PHE A 34 -8.29 -18.13 31.80
N CYS A 35 -8.99 -18.57 30.76
CA CYS A 35 -10.39 -18.96 30.89
C CYS A 35 -10.48 -20.47 31.04
N LYS A 36 -10.93 -20.92 32.21
CA LYS A 36 -11.26 -22.31 32.47
C LYS A 36 -12.63 -22.64 31.87
N GLN A 37 -12.74 -23.68 31.03
CA GLN A 37 -14.05 -24.20 30.64
C GLN A 37 -14.67 -24.95 31.84
N LYS A 38 -15.99 -24.80 32.06
CA LYS A 38 -16.70 -25.64 33.03
C LYS A 38 -16.54 -27.11 32.63
N SER A 39 -16.21 -27.94 33.60
CA SER A 39 -16.01 -29.39 33.46
C SER A 39 -17.18 -30.07 32.77
N PHE A 40 -16.92 -30.77 31.67
CA PHE A 40 -17.78 -31.86 31.20
C PHE A 40 -17.33 -33.15 31.90
N ASN A 41 -18.24 -34.14 32.06
CA ASN A 41 -17.91 -35.43 32.66
C ASN A 41 -16.71 -36.06 31.93
N ASP A 42 -15.59 -36.20 32.65
CA ASP A 42 -14.29 -36.66 32.13
C ASP A 42 -14.34 -38.07 31.49
N GLU A 43 -15.39 -38.85 31.77
CA GLU A 43 -15.52 -40.25 31.35
C GLU A 43 -15.86 -40.44 29.86
N LEU A 44 -16.34 -39.41 29.15
CA LEU A 44 -16.78 -39.52 27.74
C LEU A 44 -15.93 -38.74 26.73
N CYS A 45 -14.89 -38.01 27.18
CA CYS A 45 -14.10 -37.15 26.30
C CYS A 45 -12.84 -37.85 25.75
N SER A 46 -12.65 -37.69 24.44
CA SER A 46 -11.41 -38.00 23.72
C SER A 46 -10.22 -37.18 24.25
N GLU A 47 -8.99 -37.61 23.96
CA GLU A 47 -7.79 -36.92 24.46
C GLU A 47 -7.62 -35.47 23.94
N ALA A 48 -8.18 -35.18 22.75
CA ALA A 48 -8.26 -33.82 22.22
C ALA A 48 -9.22 -32.95 23.05
N GLU A 49 -10.38 -33.51 23.42
CA GLU A 49 -11.37 -32.84 24.27
C GLU A 49 -10.84 -32.64 25.70
N ARG A 50 -10.12 -33.61 26.28
CA ARG A 50 -9.47 -33.45 27.59
C ARG A 50 -8.42 -32.32 27.62
N LYS A 51 -7.75 -32.04 26.49
CA LYS A 51 -6.85 -30.87 26.37
C LYS A 51 -7.63 -29.54 26.33
N MET A 52 -8.85 -29.52 25.78
CA MET A 52 -9.73 -28.35 25.81
C MET A 52 -10.35 -28.12 27.21
N VAL A 53 -10.66 -29.20 27.94
CA VAL A 53 -11.19 -29.16 29.33
C VAL A 53 -10.22 -28.47 30.31
N LYS A 54 -8.92 -28.39 29.99
CA LYS A 54 -7.94 -27.67 30.81
C LYS A 54 -8.07 -26.15 30.73
N GLY A 55 -8.86 -25.58 29.82
CA GLY A 55 -8.99 -24.13 29.62
C GLY A 55 -8.00 -23.57 28.60
N TRP A 56 -8.16 -22.28 28.27
CA TRP A 56 -7.31 -21.57 27.30
C TRP A 56 -6.73 -20.29 27.89
N TRP A 57 -5.58 -19.86 27.37
CA TRP A 57 -5.09 -18.50 27.57
C TRP A 57 -5.60 -17.62 26.44
N SER A 58 -6.04 -16.41 26.76
CA SER A 58 -6.55 -15.45 25.78
C SER A 58 -5.91 -14.07 25.98
N LEU A 59 -5.71 -13.36 24.88
CA LEU A 59 -5.41 -11.92 24.89
C LEU A 59 -6.74 -11.16 24.91
N CYS A 60 -6.86 -10.22 25.83
CA CYS A 60 -8.01 -9.32 25.91
C CYS A 60 -7.58 -7.95 25.42
N TYR A 61 -8.20 -7.49 24.34
CA TYR A 61 -7.97 -6.17 23.79
C TYR A 61 -8.95 -5.17 24.41
N GLU A 62 -8.54 -3.91 24.48
CA GLU A 62 -9.47 -2.81 24.73
C GLU A 62 -10.55 -2.77 23.63
N LYS A 63 -11.69 -2.16 23.97
CA LYS A 63 -12.85 -2.08 23.07
C LYS A 63 -12.44 -1.48 21.72
N PHE A 64 -12.74 -2.21 20.65
CA PHE A 64 -12.72 -1.71 19.27
C PHE A 64 -14.12 -1.78 18.68
N ASP A 65 -14.38 -1.02 17.62
CA ASP A 65 -15.74 -0.85 17.11
C ASP A 65 -16.20 -2.08 16.34
N ASN A 66 -15.37 -2.53 15.39
CA ASN A 66 -15.64 -3.69 14.53
C ASN A 66 -14.32 -4.29 14.04
N THR A 67 -14.32 -5.57 13.68
CA THR A 67 -13.28 -6.08 12.79
C THR A 67 -13.45 -5.46 11.39
N LEU A 68 -12.38 -5.37 10.60
CA LEU A 68 -12.46 -4.82 9.25
C LEU A 68 -13.48 -5.55 8.35
N PRO A 69 -13.57 -6.89 8.36
CA PRO A 69 -14.63 -7.61 7.63
C PRO A 69 -16.04 -7.23 8.05
N GLU A 70 -16.30 -7.16 9.36
CA GLU A 70 -17.62 -6.77 9.89
C GLU A 70 -17.97 -5.34 9.48
N TRP A 71 -17.00 -4.43 9.58
CA TRP A 71 -17.21 -3.05 9.18
C TRP A 71 -17.51 -2.91 7.68
N LEU A 72 -16.76 -3.60 6.82
CA LEU A 72 -17.01 -3.63 5.38
C LEU A 72 -18.38 -4.24 5.05
N ALA A 73 -18.80 -5.30 5.74
CA ALA A 73 -20.12 -5.91 5.55
C ALA A 73 -21.24 -4.94 5.96
N LYS A 74 -21.09 -4.25 7.09
CA LYS A 74 -22.06 -3.23 7.55
C LYS A 74 -22.18 -2.05 6.58
N LEU A 75 -21.06 -1.60 6.01
CA LEU A 75 -21.07 -0.56 4.98
C LEU A 75 -21.79 -1.03 3.70
N GLN A 76 -21.53 -2.27 3.25
CA GLN A 76 -22.20 -2.85 2.08
C GLN A 76 -23.71 -2.99 2.28
N ASN A 77 -24.13 -3.39 3.48
CA ASN A 77 -25.53 -3.52 3.86
C ASN A 77 -26.21 -2.17 4.16
N LYS A 78 -25.48 -1.05 4.08
CA LYS A 78 -25.95 0.30 4.44
C LYS A 78 -26.41 0.42 5.90
N GLU A 79 -25.88 -0.42 6.79
CA GLU A 79 -26.10 -0.34 8.24
C GLU A 79 -25.29 0.80 8.86
N ILE A 80 -24.18 1.17 8.23
CA ILE A 80 -23.35 2.33 8.56
C ILE A 80 -23.31 3.24 7.32
N CYS A 81 -23.59 4.54 7.50
CA CYS A 81 -23.50 5.54 6.45
C CYS A 81 -22.13 6.21 6.48
N ASP A 82 -21.19 5.72 5.67
CA ASP A 82 -19.94 6.40 5.39
C ASP A 82 -19.52 6.19 3.91
N PRO A 83 -20.13 6.95 2.97
CA PRO A 83 -19.99 6.71 1.54
C PRO A 83 -18.57 6.93 1.01
N ASP A 84 -17.77 7.79 1.67
CA ASP A 84 -16.38 8.06 1.29
C ASP A 84 -15.43 6.91 1.65
N LYS A 85 -15.83 6.10 2.64
CA LYS A 85 -15.11 4.91 3.10
C LYS A 85 -15.52 3.62 2.37
N LEU A 86 -16.75 3.54 1.83
CA LEU A 86 -17.20 2.43 0.99
C LEU A 86 -16.58 2.48 -0.41
N ASN A 87 -16.37 3.69 -0.95
CA ASN A 87 -15.83 3.88 -2.29
C ASN A 87 -14.30 3.87 -2.26
N PHE A 88 -13.70 2.75 -2.68
CA PHE A 88 -12.25 2.69 -2.90
C PHE A 88 -11.81 3.67 -4.00
N ASN A 89 -12.67 3.96 -4.96
CA ASN A 89 -12.38 4.87 -6.06
C ASN A 89 -13.20 6.16 -5.98
N VAL A 90 -12.53 7.30 -6.09
CA VAL A 90 -13.16 8.62 -6.23
C VAL A 90 -12.81 9.17 -7.60
N GLY A 91 -13.82 9.72 -8.30
CA GLY A 91 -13.67 10.36 -9.60
C GLY A 91 -12.98 9.48 -10.65
N ASN A 92 -11.91 10.00 -11.26
CA ASN A 92 -11.15 9.39 -12.36
C ASN A 92 -10.23 8.24 -11.89
N LYS A 93 -10.79 7.24 -11.18
CA LYS A 93 -10.06 6.08 -10.65
C LYS A 93 -8.86 6.49 -9.77
N CYS A 94 -9.06 7.45 -8.87
CA CYS A 94 -8.14 7.72 -7.78
C CYS A 94 -8.57 6.93 -6.55
N LEU A 95 -7.61 6.47 -5.75
CA LEU A 95 -7.90 5.90 -4.43
C LEU A 95 -8.48 7.01 -3.53
N SER A 96 -9.54 6.73 -2.77
CA SER A 96 -10.07 7.73 -1.82
C SER A 96 -9.02 8.11 -0.79
N ASP A 97 -9.12 9.34 -0.25
CA ASP A 97 -8.18 9.87 0.73
C ASP A 97 -8.06 8.95 1.95
N PHE A 98 -9.19 8.46 2.47
CA PHE A 98 -9.23 7.52 3.57
C PHE A 98 -8.42 6.24 3.29
N TRP A 99 -8.63 5.59 2.14
CA TRP A 99 -7.93 4.35 1.81
C TRP A 99 -6.46 4.58 1.48
N ARG A 100 -6.13 5.71 0.85
CA ARG A 100 -4.74 6.12 0.62
C ARG A 100 -3.99 6.22 1.93
N ASP A 101 -4.54 6.97 2.87
CA ASP A 101 -3.88 7.24 4.15
C ASP A 101 -3.83 5.96 4.99
N THR A 102 -4.93 5.19 5.01
CA THR A 102 -4.98 3.87 5.67
C THR A 102 -3.89 2.92 5.17
N ILE A 103 -3.72 2.76 3.84
CA ILE A 103 -2.72 1.84 3.29
C ILE A 103 -1.30 2.31 3.65
N ARG A 104 -1.03 3.62 3.54
CA ARG A 104 0.28 4.18 3.93
C ARG A 104 0.58 3.93 5.39
N GLU A 105 -0.40 4.16 6.26
CA GLU A 105 -0.28 3.94 7.70
C GLU A 105 -0.08 2.46 8.06
N LEU A 106 -0.73 1.54 7.36
CA LEU A 106 -0.52 0.11 7.54
C LEU A 106 0.91 -0.31 7.14
N ILE A 107 1.43 0.22 6.02
CA ILE A 107 2.82 -0.02 5.60
C ILE A 107 3.81 0.50 6.67
N GLU A 108 3.56 1.69 7.21
CA GLU A 108 4.36 2.27 8.30
C GLU A 108 4.26 1.46 9.60
N ALA A 109 3.07 0.98 9.94
CA ALA A 109 2.85 0.16 11.13
C ALA A 109 3.64 -1.16 11.04
N ILE A 110 3.64 -1.81 9.88
CA ILE A 110 4.42 -3.04 9.64
C ILE A 110 5.92 -2.76 9.77
N ALA A 111 6.41 -1.69 9.14
CA ALA A 111 7.81 -1.30 9.25
C ALA A 111 8.19 -1.02 10.71
N TYR A 112 7.33 -0.32 11.46
CA TYR A 112 7.55 -0.04 12.87
C TYR A 112 7.56 -1.31 13.75
N ILE A 113 6.69 -2.28 13.48
CA ILE A 113 6.73 -3.61 14.12
C ILE A 113 8.10 -4.26 13.88
N HIS A 114 8.61 -4.20 12.64
CA HIS A 114 9.91 -4.75 12.27
C HIS A 114 11.09 -4.04 12.95
N ASP A 115 11.02 -2.72 13.10
CA ASP A 115 12.03 -1.91 13.79
C ASP A 115 12.06 -2.18 15.30
N CYS A 116 10.91 -2.58 15.87
CA CYS A 116 10.84 -3.06 17.25
C CYS A 116 11.37 -4.50 17.44
N GLY A 117 11.90 -5.12 16.38
CA GLY A 117 12.40 -6.50 16.39
C GLY A 117 11.28 -7.54 16.43
N LEU A 118 10.09 -7.21 15.94
CA LEU A 118 8.90 -8.07 15.91
C LEU A 118 8.46 -8.34 14.47
N PHE A 119 7.57 -9.31 14.27
CA PHE A 119 6.88 -9.54 13.01
C PHE A 119 5.42 -9.90 13.27
N HIS A 120 4.54 -9.66 12.29
CA HIS A 120 3.13 -9.94 12.44
C HIS A 120 2.78 -11.38 12.07
N GLY A 121 3.27 -11.89 10.94
CA GLY A 121 3.21 -13.30 10.56
C GLY A 121 1.85 -13.86 10.13
N SER A 122 0.81 -13.02 10.03
CA SER A 122 -0.54 -13.47 9.63
C SER A 122 -1.41 -12.37 9.01
N LEU A 123 -0.80 -11.36 8.39
CA LEU A 123 -1.51 -10.21 7.81
C LEU A 123 -2.46 -10.57 6.64
N LYS A 124 -2.41 -11.79 6.12
CA LYS A 124 -3.36 -12.30 5.12
C LYS A 124 -4.75 -12.62 5.69
N VAL A 125 -4.86 -12.70 7.02
CA VAL A 125 -6.09 -12.97 7.77
C VAL A 125 -6.75 -11.64 8.10
N SER A 126 -7.95 -11.40 7.57
CA SER A 126 -8.64 -10.13 7.71
C SER A 126 -9.09 -9.81 9.14
N GLY A 127 -9.19 -10.80 10.02
CA GLY A 127 -9.45 -10.61 11.45
C GLY A 127 -8.30 -9.95 12.23
N ASN A 128 -7.14 -9.75 11.60
CA ASN A 128 -6.01 -9.02 12.19
C ASN A 128 -6.07 -7.51 11.94
N TYR A 129 -7.16 -7.03 11.35
CA TYR A 129 -7.44 -5.62 11.08
C TYR A 129 -8.71 -5.25 11.81
N VAL A 130 -8.63 -4.22 12.64
CA VAL A 130 -9.74 -3.74 13.47
C VAL A 130 -9.95 -2.26 13.24
N VAL A 131 -11.19 -1.82 13.33
CA VAL A 131 -11.57 -0.41 13.23
C VAL A 131 -11.72 0.15 14.63
N VAL A 132 -10.98 1.23 14.91
CA VAL A 132 -11.03 1.99 16.16
C VAL A 132 -11.21 3.47 15.81
N GLY A 133 -12.40 4.00 16.07
CA GLY A 133 -12.83 5.29 15.58
C GLY A 133 -12.76 5.34 14.05
N GLU A 134 -11.92 6.24 13.52
CA GLU A 134 -11.72 6.42 12.09
C GLU A 134 -10.45 5.75 11.54
N GLN A 135 -9.86 4.81 12.28
CA GLN A 135 -8.58 4.22 11.91
C GLN A 135 -8.67 2.70 11.84
N VAL A 136 -8.02 2.14 10.81
CA VAL A 136 -7.74 0.70 10.75
C VAL A 136 -6.42 0.46 11.47
N LYS A 137 -6.45 -0.40 12.50
CA LYS A 137 -5.28 -0.81 13.28
C LYS A 137 -4.97 -2.29 13.07
N LEU A 138 -3.70 -2.64 13.20
CA LEU A 138 -3.23 -4.03 13.25
C LEU A 138 -3.37 -4.60 14.67
N CYS A 139 -3.65 -5.90 14.78
CA CYS A 139 -3.66 -6.61 16.07
C CYS A 139 -3.06 -8.02 15.91
N ASN A 140 -2.90 -8.77 17.00
CA ASN A 140 -2.39 -10.16 16.98
C ASN A 140 -0.96 -10.30 16.42
N ILE A 141 -0.01 -9.55 16.98
CA ILE A 141 1.42 -9.66 16.65
C ILE A 141 1.90 -11.11 16.81
N GLY A 142 2.53 -11.65 15.76
CA GLY A 142 2.86 -13.07 15.66
C GLY A 142 4.13 -13.49 16.38
N GLY A 143 5.13 -12.60 16.51
CA GLY A 143 6.28 -12.89 17.36
C GLY A 143 7.50 -12.00 17.20
N CYS A 144 8.64 -12.53 17.65
CA CYS A 144 9.93 -11.83 17.74
C CYS A 144 10.86 -12.23 16.59
N LEU A 145 11.50 -11.26 15.96
CA LEU A 145 12.52 -11.49 14.93
C LEU A 145 13.84 -11.94 15.54
N ASN A 146 14.19 -11.46 16.74
CA ASN A 146 15.49 -11.75 17.37
C ASN A 146 15.67 -13.23 17.73
N SER A 147 14.60 -14.02 17.79
CA SER A 147 14.67 -15.47 17.98
C SER A 147 14.97 -16.24 16.68
N LEU A 148 15.03 -15.56 15.54
CA LEU A 148 15.26 -16.14 14.22
C LEU A 148 16.66 -15.82 13.70
N ARG A 149 17.17 -16.68 12.80
CA ARG A 149 18.40 -16.41 12.05
C ARG A 149 18.19 -15.22 11.13
N ILE A 150 19.26 -14.47 10.83
CA ILE A 150 19.20 -13.22 10.04
C ILE A 150 18.47 -13.40 8.70
N HIS A 151 18.77 -14.48 7.97
CA HIS A 151 18.09 -14.81 6.71
C HIS A 151 16.57 -14.98 6.88
N ASP A 152 16.15 -15.64 7.95
CA ASP A 152 14.73 -15.89 8.25
C ASP A 152 14.05 -14.60 8.70
N GLN A 153 14.77 -13.70 9.37
CA GLN A 153 14.25 -12.38 9.72
C GLN A 153 13.88 -11.57 8.48
N HIS A 154 14.78 -11.50 7.49
CA HIS A 154 14.50 -10.80 6.24
C HIS A 154 13.29 -11.41 5.52
N SER A 155 13.24 -12.74 5.44
CA SER A 155 12.13 -13.47 4.81
C SER A 155 10.79 -13.19 5.51
N ARG A 156 10.77 -13.12 6.86
CA ARG A 156 9.57 -12.77 7.63
C ARG A 156 9.11 -11.33 7.38
N LYS A 157 10.05 -10.38 7.33
CA LYS A 157 9.73 -8.98 7.04
C LYS A 157 9.06 -8.84 5.68
N ILE A 158 9.61 -9.45 4.64
CA ILE A 158 9.02 -9.44 3.30
C ILE A 158 7.66 -10.16 3.28
N GLN A 159 7.53 -11.26 4.02
CA GLN A 159 6.27 -12.00 4.07
C GLN A 159 5.12 -11.17 4.66
N ASP A 160 5.37 -10.34 5.68
CA ASP A 160 4.34 -9.46 6.25
C ASP A 160 3.77 -8.48 5.20
N PHE A 161 4.62 -7.93 4.34
CA PHE A 161 4.17 -7.04 3.26
C PHE A 161 3.44 -7.80 2.14
N LYS A 162 3.87 -9.03 1.81
CA LYS A 162 3.13 -9.89 0.87
C LYS A 162 1.75 -10.27 1.40
N ASP A 163 1.67 -10.56 2.69
CA ASP A 163 0.41 -10.85 3.38
C ASP A 163 -0.52 -9.62 3.38
N LEU A 164 0.02 -8.40 3.59
CA LEU A 164 -0.74 -7.15 3.42
C LEU A 164 -1.24 -7.01 1.99
N ARG A 165 -0.38 -7.20 0.98
CA ARG A 165 -0.75 -7.17 -0.45
C ARG A 165 -1.91 -8.11 -0.74
N ASP A 166 -1.88 -9.34 -0.23
CA ASP A 166 -2.95 -10.32 -0.46
C ASP A 166 -4.28 -9.89 0.16
N THR A 167 -4.24 -9.25 1.32
CA THR A 167 -5.41 -8.65 1.95
C THR A 167 -5.94 -7.45 1.14
N LEU A 168 -5.06 -6.54 0.73
CA LEU A 168 -5.42 -5.40 -0.12
C LEU A 168 -6.01 -5.85 -1.45
N LYS A 169 -5.46 -6.91 -2.06
CA LYS A 169 -6.00 -7.50 -3.28
C LYS A 169 -7.46 -7.90 -3.10
N LYS A 170 -7.80 -8.61 -2.02
CA LYS A 170 -9.19 -9.01 -1.73
C LYS A 170 -10.13 -7.80 -1.64
N PHE A 171 -9.70 -6.72 -0.99
CA PHE A 171 -10.53 -5.53 -0.78
C PHE A 171 -10.65 -4.66 -2.04
N LEU A 172 -9.53 -4.38 -2.71
CA LEU A 172 -9.47 -3.49 -3.88
C LEU A 172 -10.00 -4.15 -5.16
N THR A 173 -10.19 -5.47 -5.19
CA THR A 173 -10.77 -6.19 -6.33
C THR A 173 -12.23 -6.60 -6.12
N MET A 174 -12.92 -6.12 -5.08
CA MET A 174 -14.33 -6.47 -4.85
C MET A 174 -15.27 -6.00 -5.99
N GLY A 175 -14.81 -5.10 -6.87
CA GLY A 175 -15.52 -4.69 -8.09
C GLY A 175 -14.89 -5.22 -9.38
N ARG A 176 -15.71 -5.45 -10.42
CA ARG A 176 -15.26 -5.86 -11.78
C ARG A 176 -14.60 -4.73 -12.60
N ILE A 177 -14.16 -3.66 -11.96
CA ILE A 177 -13.59 -2.49 -12.64
C ILE A 177 -12.12 -2.77 -12.94
N LYS A 178 -11.74 -2.64 -14.22
CA LYS A 178 -10.34 -2.62 -14.63
C LYS A 178 -9.67 -1.35 -14.11
N TRP A 179 -8.64 -1.53 -13.27
CA TRP A 179 -7.88 -0.46 -12.65
C TRP A 179 -6.38 -0.78 -12.73
N PRO A 180 -5.73 -0.47 -13.88
CA PRO A 180 -4.33 -0.82 -14.11
C PRO A 180 -3.39 -0.32 -13.00
N GLU A 181 -3.58 0.90 -12.51
CA GLU A 181 -2.73 1.49 -11.47
C GLU A 181 -2.82 0.73 -10.14
N ARG A 182 -3.99 0.17 -9.80
CA ARG A 182 -4.14 -0.73 -8.64
C ARG A 182 -3.33 -2.01 -8.84
N ASP A 183 -3.43 -2.60 -10.03
CA ASP A 183 -2.78 -3.87 -10.34
C ASP A 183 -1.25 -3.70 -10.36
N SER A 184 -0.77 -2.59 -10.94
CA SER A 184 0.63 -2.17 -10.91
C SER A 184 1.13 -1.93 -9.48
N PHE A 185 0.36 -1.25 -8.63
CA PHE A 185 0.68 -1.10 -7.20
C PHE A 185 0.79 -2.43 -6.47
N LEU A 186 -0.17 -3.35 -6.65
CA LEU A 186 -0.14 -4.66 -6.00
C LEU A 186 1.06 -5.49 -6.44
N LYS A 187 1.46 -5.38 -7.71
CA LYS A 187 2.66 -6.04 -8.25
C LYS A 187 3.96 -5.46 -7.66
N CYS A 188 3.96 -4.16 -7.34
CA CYS A 188 5.12 -3.46 -6.77
C CYS A 188 5.64 -4.13 -5.48
N PHE A 189 4.76 -4.73 -4.67
CA PHE A 189 5.15 -5.50 -3.49
C PHE A 189 6.14 -6.64 -3.79
N ASP A 190 6.00 -7.29 -4.94
CA ASP A 190 6.89 -8.38 -5.38
C ASP A 190 8.13 -7.86 -6.11
N ASP A 191 7.95 -6.86 -6.98
CA ASP A 191 9.04 -6.29 -7.77
C ASP A 191 10.10 -5.65 -6.86
N LEU A 192 9.65 -4.95 -5.81
CA LEU A 192 10.54 -4.31 -4.84
C LEU A 192 11.12 -5.28 -3.80
N ALA A 193 10.55 -6.48 -3.62
CA ALA A 193 11.02 -7.42 -2.60
C ALA A 193 12.47 -7.89 -2.82
N LYS A 194 13.03 -7.62 -4.00
CA LYS A 194 14.41 -7.88 -4.39
C LYS A 194 15.38 -6.79 -3.93
N LEU A 195 14.89 -5.66 -3.42
CA LEU A 195 15.74 -4.57 -2.96
C LEU A 195 16.48 -4.95 -1.68
N ASP A 196 17.77 -4.63 -1.65
CA ASP A 196 18.58 -4.73 -0.45
C ASP A 196 18.11 -3.70 0.59
N GLY A 197 17.52 -4.21 1.67
CA GLY A 197 17.13 -3.43 2.84
C GLY A 197 15.64 -3.07 2.88
N CYS A 198 15.01 -3.44 4.01
CA CYS A 198 13.59 -3.16 4.27
C CYS A 198 13.24 -1.67 4.21
N GLY A 199 14.17 -0.78 4.58
CA GLY A 199 13.95 0.67 4.55
C GLY A 199 13.67 1.22 3.16
N LYS A 200 14.49 0.87 2.16
CA LYS A 200 14.27 1.30 0.76
C LYS A 200 12.98 0.71 0.19
N TYR A 201 12.71 -0.55 0.52
CA TYR A 201 11.47 -1.24 0.15
C TYR A 201 10.22 -0.49 0.65
N VAL A 202 10.19 -0.17 1.95
CA VAL A 202 9.09 0.56 2.60
C VAL A 202 8.93 1.95 2.03
N GLU A 203 10.03 2.70 1.86
CA GLU A 203 9.98 4.06 1.34
C GLU A 203 9.48 4.12 -0.11
N LYS A 204 9.88 3.18 -0.97
CA LYS A 204 9.34 3.10 -2.33
C LYS A 204 7.85 2.75 -2.31
N LEU A 205 7.43 1.73 -1.55
CA LEU A 205 6.01 1.35 -1.47
C LEU A 205 5.11 2.51 -1.02
N LYS A 206 5.52 3.27 -0.01
CA LYS A 206 4.73 4.41 0.51
C LYS A 206 4.61 5.57 -0.48
N LYS A 207 5.62 5.74 -1.34
CA LYS A 207 5.68 6.79 -2.37
C LYS A 207 5.16 6.31 -3.72
N HIS A 208 4.61 5.11 -3.79
CA HIS A 208 4.05 4.58 -5.03
C HIS A 208 2.97 5.53 -5.56
N PRO A 209 2.93 5.85 -6.87
CA PRO A 209 1.98 6.81 -7.46
C PRO A 209 0.52 6.55 -7.09
N PHE A 210 0.12 5.29 -6.97
CA PHE A 210 -1.22 4.86 -6.52
C PHE A 210 -1.62 5.42 -5.14
N LEU A 211 -0.66 5.65 -4.23
CA LEU A 211 -0.88 6.15 -2.88
C LEU A 211 -0.65 7.68 -2.76
N LEU A 212 -0.61 8.40 -3.87
CA LEU A 212 -0.41 9.85 -3.90
C LEU A 212 -1.65 10.56 -4.42
N THR A 213 -1.92 11.78 -3.91
CA THR A 213 -2.88 12.70 -4.53
C THR A 213 -2.43 13.05 -5.97
N PRO A 214 -3.32 13.52 -6.85
CA PRO A 214 -2.93 13.95 -8.20
C PRO A 214 -1.79 14.98 -8.20
N TYR A 215 -1.82 15.94 -7.27
CA TYR A 215 -0.76 16.93 -7.14
C TYR A 215 0.58 16.31 -6.70
N GLU A 216 0.57 15.51 -5.62
CA GLU A 216 1.77 14.84 -5.12
C GLU A 216 2.36 13.89 -6.16
N ARG A 217 1.50 13.18 -6.90
CA ARG A 217 1.91 12.21 -7.92
C ARG A 217 2.67 12.88 -9.06
N VAL A 218 2.08 13.92 -9.67
CA VAL A 218 2.76 14.64 -10.75
C VAL A 218 4.03 15.30 -10.22
N LYS A 219 3.99 15.91 -9.04
CA LYS A 219 5.16 16.51 -8.40
C LYS A 219 6.28 15.49 -8.15
N HIS A 220 5.95 14.30 -7.66
CA HIS A 220 6.88 13.20 -7.39
C HIS A 220 7.56 12.72 -8.67
N ILE A 221 6.78 12.42 -9.71
CA ILE A 221 7.31 11.98 -11.01
C ILE A 221 8.18 13.05 -11.66
N VAL A 222 7.79 14.32 -11.55
CA VAL A 222 8.62 15.44 -12.03
C VAL A 222 9.87 15.62 -11.16
N GLY A 223 9.80 15.34 -9.85
CA GLY A 223 10.94 15.36 -8.94
C GLY A 223 12.03 14.37 -9.34
N ILE A 224 11.65 13.13 -9.71
CA ILE A 224 12.59 12.10 -10.19
C ILE A 224 13.44 12.61 -11.37
N TYR A 225 12.84 13.35 -12.29
CA TYR A 225 13.56 13.95 -13.42
C TYR A 225 14.62 14.97 -12.96
N TYR A 226 14.39 15.67 -11.85
CA TYR A 226 15.34 16.65 -11.31
C TYR A 226 16.46 16.01 -10.50
N ASP A 227 16.18 14.93 -9.78
CA ASP A 227 17.13 14.29 -8.87
C ASP A 227 18.29 13.62 -9.61
N ASP A 228 18.02 12.97 -10.75
CA ASP A 228 19.07 12.38 -11.61
C ASP A 228 18.66 12.39 -13.09
N LYS A 229 18.64 13.59 -13.67
CA LYS A 229 18.20 13.80 -15.05
C LYS A 229 18.91 12.89 -16.05
N PHE A 230 20.24 12.77 -15.97
CA PHE A 230 21.00 12.06 -16.99
C PHE A 230 20.76 10.55 -16.91
N SER A 231 20.80 9.96 -15.69
CA SER A 231 20.53 8.54 -15.53
C SER A 231 19.08 8.20 -15.90
N VAL A 232 18.11 9.02 -15.49
CA VAL A 232 16.69 8.79 -15.81
C VAL A 232 16.45 8.90 -17.31
N GLU A 233 17.01 9.88 -18.01
CA GLU A 233 16.85 9.97 -19.47
C GLU A 233 17.46 8.77 -20.20
N ASP A 234 18.63 8.29 -19.75
CA ASP A 234 19.28 7.12 -20.33
C ASP A 234 18.45 5.85 -20.13
N GLU A 235 18.01 5.59 -18.89
CA GLU A 235 17.17 4.46 -18.52
C GLU A 235 15.85 4.46 -19.30
N LEU A 236 15.18 5.61 -19.41
CA LEU A 236 13.93 5.75 -20.16
C LEU A 236 14.09 5.45 -21.66
N ASN A 237 15.25 5.73 -22.24
CA ASN A 237 15.46 5.58 -23.68
C ASN A 237 16.00 4.19 -24.07
N HIS A 238 16.65 3.48 -23.15
CA HIS A 238 17.32 2.20 -23.43
C HIS A 238 16.66 1.00 -22.74
N ASN A 239 15.84 1.20 -21.69
CA ASN A 239 15.12 0.10 -21.05
C ASN A 239 13.86 -0.30 -21.85
N ASP A 240 13.77 -1.58 -22.20
CA ASP A 240 12.66 -2.16 -22.96
C ASP A 240 11.28 -1.95 -22.32
N ASN A 241 11.23 -1.78 -21.00
CA ASN A 241 10.01 -1.47 -20.26
C ASN A 241 9.35 -0.14 -20.68
N PHE A 242 10.07 0.73 -21.38
CA PHE A 242 9.55 2.02 -21.87
C PHE A 242 9.32 2.05 -23.38
N ASN A 243 9.63 0.98 -24.12
CA ASN A 243 9.44 0.93 -25.57
C ASN A 243 8.00 1.19 -26.01
N MET A 244 7.01 0.82 -25.18
CA MET A 244 5.58 1.07 -25.44
C MET A 244 5.22 2.57 -25.48
N PHE A 245 6.05 3.45 -24.91
CA PHE A 245 5.84 4.90 -24.95
C PHE A 245 6.56 5.56 -26.14
N ARG A 246 7.31 4.80 -26.95
CA ARG A 246 7.88 5.34 -28.18
C ARG A 246 6.77 5.75 -29.13
N GLY A 247 6.93 6.91 -29.77
CA GLY A 247 5.92 7.45 -30.67
C GLY A 247 4.72 8.08 -29.95
N TRP A 248 4.86 8.44 -28.67
CA TRP A 248 3.79 9.05 -27.86
C TRP A 248 3.18 10.33 -28.47
N THR A 249 3.86 10.97 -29.42
CA THR A 249 3.35 12.16 -30.15
C THR A 249 2.43 11.83 -31.34
N ARG A 250 2.28 10.56 -31.73
CA ARG A 250 1.53 10.12 -32.93
C ARG A 250 0.09 10.66 -32.96
N ASP A 251 -0.56 10.65 -31.81
CA ASP A 251 -1.94 11.13 -31.66
C ASP A 251 -2.03 12.56 -31.11
N ARG A 252 -1.00 13.41 -31.29
CA ARG A 252 -0.98 14.78 -30.72
C ARG A 252 -2.19 15.65 -31.07
N HIS A 253 -2.85 15.39 -32.19
CA HIS A 253 -4.09 16.05 -32.62
C HIS A 253 -5.31 15.69 -31.74
N LYS A 254 -5.21 14.62 -30.95
CA LYS A 254 -6.19 14.21 -29.93
C LYS A 254 -5.84 14.74 -28.54
N LEU A 255 -4.76 15.51 -28.39
CA LEU A 255 -4.48 16.21 -27.13
C LEU A 255 -5.38 17.42 -27.02
N GLU A 256 -5.75 17.72 -25.79
CA GLU A 256 -6.50 18.91 -25.44
C GLU A 256 -5.74 20.19 -25.85
N PRO A 257 -6.46 21.30 -26.11
CA PRO A 257 -5.87 22.52 -26.65
C PRO A 257 -4.66 23.04 -25.87
N PHE A 258 -4.70 23.03 -24.53
CA PHE A 258 -3.58 23.54 -23.72
C PHE A 258 -2.35 22.64 -23.79
N LEU A 259 -2.51 21.30 -23.74
CA LEU A 259 -1.41 20.35 -23.88
C LEU A 259 -0.77 20.47 -25.26
N ARG A 260 -1.59 20.65 -26.29
CA ARG A 260 -1.10 20.89 -27.65
C ARG A 260 -0.30 22.17 -27.75
N LYS A 261 -0.77 23.26 -27.14
CA LYS A 261 0.00 24.52 -27.06
C LYS A 261 1.35 24.30 -26.37
N ILE A 262 1.40 23.53 -25.28
CA ILE A 262 2.67 23.22 -24.58
C ILE A 262 3.59 22.36 -25.46
N LEU A 263 3.02 21.45 -26.26
CA LEU A 263 3.76 20.66 -27.23
C LEU A 263 4.36 21.52 -28.36
N GLU A 264 3.61 22.55 -28.79
CA GLU A 264 3.94 23.44 -29.92
C GLU A 264 4.78 24.67 -29.52
N THR A 265 4.77 25.09 -28.24
CA THR A 265 5.49 26.28 -27.74
C THR A 265 6.99 26.06 -27.49
N GLY A 266 7.51 24.84 -27.75
CA GLY A 266 8.94 24.57 -27.69
C GLY A 266 9.69 25.43 -28.71
N LYS A 267 10.32 26.53 -28.26
CA LYS A 267 11.16 27.43 -29.07
C LYS A 267 12.23 26.65 -29.85
N GLY A 268 11.90 26.19 -31.05
CA GLY A 268 12.83 25.54 -31.98
C GLY A 268 13.24 24.10 -31.66
N LYS A 269 12.66 23.44 -30.65
CA LYS A 269 12.90 22.02 -30.36
C LYS A 269 11.57 21.29 -30.30
N SER A 270 11.27 20.51 -31.34
CA SER A 270 10.16 19.57 -31.29
C SER A 270 10.49 18.46 -30.31
N TYR A 271 9.50 18.03 -29.53
CA TYR A 271 9.62 16.81 -28.73
C TYR A 271 9.90 15.64 -29.68
N SER A 272 10.94 14.87 -29.39
CA SER A 272 11.19 13.61 -30.10
C SER A 272 10.20 12.53 -29.64
N ASN A 273 10.17 11.41 -30.35
CA ASN A 273 9.33 10.26 -30.03
C ASN A 273 9.90 9.36 -28.91
N GLN A 274 10.94 9.82 -28.20
CA GLN A 274 11.56 9.07 -27.13
C GLN A 274 10.79 9.17 -25.80
N PRO A 275 10.81 8.14 -24.92
CA PRO A 275 10.10 8.17 -23.64
C PRO A 275 10.60 9.28 -22.68
N SER A 276 11.90 9.60 -22.70
CA SER A 276 12.45 10.74 -21.95
C SER A 276 11.79 12.08 -22.31
N GLU A 277 11.41 12.28 -23.58
CA GLU A 277 10.71 13.49 -24.02
C GLU A 277 9.26 13.55 -23.51
N LEU A 278 8.62 12.40 -23.26
CA LEU A 278 7.30 12.35 -22.61
C LEU A 278 7.40 12.83 -21.14
N LEU A 279 8.47 12.46 -20.43
CA LEU A 279 8.72 12.98 -19.08
C LEU A 279 9.01 14.48 -19.09
N LYS A 280 9.79 14.98 -20.07
CA LYS A 280 9.99 16.42 -20.27
C LYS A 280 8.68 17.15 -20.56
N PHE A 281 7.80 16.53 -21.33
CA PHE A 281 6.47 17.07 -21.63
C PHE A 281 5.59 17.15 -20.38
N LEU A 282 5.57 16.11 -19.53
CA LEU A 282 4.91 16.15 -18.23
C LEU A 282 5.47 17.29 -17.36
N ARG A 283 6.79 17.39 -17.26
CA ARG A 283 7.48 18.45 -16.49
C ARG A 283 7.08 19.85 -16.99
N ASN A 284 7.11 20.08 -18.30
CA ASN A 284 6.71 21.37 -18.87
C ASN A 284 5.22 21.66 -18.62
N THR A 285 4.38 20.63 -18.68
CA THR A 285 2.96 20.73 -18.32
C THR A 285 2.77 21.13 -16.86
N TYR A 286 3.49 20.50 -15.94
CA TYR A 286 3.48 20.82 -14.51
C TYR A 286 3.92 22.26 -14.22
N HIS A 287 4.87 22.82 -14.97
CA HIS A 287 5.31 24.22 -14.78
C HIS A 287 4.40 25.25 -15.43
N HIS A 288 3.56 24.85 -16.38
CA HIS A 288 2.78 25.77 -17.18
C HIS A 288 1.27 25.67 -16.99
N TYR A 289 0.72 24.63 -16.35
CA TYR A 289 -0.73 24.46 -16.20
C TYR A 289 -1.41 25.67 -15.54
N ARG A 290 -0.78 26.28 -14.53
CA ARG A 290 -1.33 27.47 -13.84
C ARG A 290 -1.55 28.66 -14.77
N ARG A 291 -0.66 28.86 -15.75
CA ARG A 291 -0.78 29.97 -16.73
C ARG A 291 -2.01 29.82 -17.65
N TYR A 292 -2.54 28.61 -17.75
CA TYR A 292 -3.74 28.31 -18.52
C TYR A 292 -4.99 28.24 -17.63
N SER A 293 -4.83 27.97 -16.33
CA SER A 293 -5.90 27.99 -15.32
C SER A 293 -6.64 29.34 -15.24
N ASP A 294 -5.89 30.45 -15.37
CA ASP A 294 -6.44 31.81 -15.32
C ASP A 294 -7.18 32.22 -16.61
N LYS A 295 -7.19 31.38 -17.66
CA LYS A 295 -7.65 31.72 -19.01
C LYS A 295 -8.82 30.86 -19.48
N LYS A 296 -10.03 31.02 -18.92
CA LYS A 296 -11.32 30.37 -19.33
C LYS A 296 -11.34 28.82 -19.37
N GLU A 297 -10.24 28.15 -19.63
CA GLU A 297 -10.02 26.72 -19.54
C GLU A 297 -9.65 26.44 -18.07
N CYS A 298 -10.60 26.01 -17.23
CA CYS A 298 -10.35 25.67 -15.82
C CYS A 298 -9.43 24.43 -15.69
N ILE A 299 -8.15 24.59 -16.04
CA ILE A 299 -7.16 23.51 -16.03
C ILE A 299 -6.51 23.49 -14.66
N ASN A 300 -6.69 22.38 -13.95
CA ASN A 300 -6.03 22.10 -12.69
C ASN A 300 -5.07 20.91 -12.84
N ILE A 301 -4.30 20.63 -11.77
CA ILE A 301 -3.32 19.55 -11.78
C ILE A 301 -3.98 18.15 -11.85
N GLU A 302 -5.21 18.00 -11.35
CA GLU A 302 -5.95 16.75 -11.38
C GLU A 302 -6.34 16.35 -12.80
N HIS A 303 -6.66 17.35 -13.63
CA HIS A 303 -6.92 17.17 -15.05
C HIS A 303 -5.65 16.69 -15.77
N VAL A 304 -4.50 17.33 -15.52
CA VAL A 304 -3.19 16.90 -16.05
C VAL A 304 -2.89 15.45 -15.65
N ASP A 305 -3.00 15.12 -14.36
CA ASP A 305 -2.80 13.77 -13.85
C ASP A 305 -3.70 12.75 -14.56
N THR A 306 -4.99 13.07 -14.69
CA THR A 306 -5.98 12.19 -15.34
C THR A 306 -5.60 11.91 -16.79
N ILE A 307 -5.22 12.93 -17.56
CA ILE A 307 -4.86 12.75 -18.97
C ILE A 307 -3.63 11.86 -19.10
N PHE A 308 -2.61 12.09 -18.27
CA PHE A 308 -1.39 11.30 -18.35
C PHE A 308 -1.63 9.84 -17.98
N ARG A 309 -2.39 9.56 -16.91
CA ARG A 309 -2.72 8.19 -16.49
C ARG A 309 -3.60 7.45 -17.49
N THR A 310 -4.54 8.14 -18.13
CA THR A 310 -5.45 7.50 -19.09
C THR A 310 -4.82 7.28 -20.44
N ARG A 311 -3.93 8.18 -20.88
CA ARG A 311 -3.31 8.14 -22.20
C ARG A 311 -2.02 7.33 -22.25
N TRP A 312 -1.21 7.42 -21.20
CA TRP A 312 0.05 6.70 -21.05
C TRP A 312 -0.01 5.85 -19.79
N VAL A 313 -0.87 4.84 -19.83
CA VAL A 313 -1.10 3.88 -18.75
C VAL A 313 0.23 3.31 -18.27
N ASP A 314 0.38 3.16 -16.95
CA ASP A 314 1.58 2.69 -16.24
C ASP A 314 2.84 3.56 -16.37
N PHE A 315 2.80 4.71 -17.06
CA PHE A 315 3.99 5.55 -17.23
C PHE A 315 4.56 6.04 -15.89
N PHE A 316 3.69 6.52 -14.99
CA PHE A 316 4.10 6.98 -13.66
C PHE A 316 4.66 5.84 -12.80
N ASP A 317 4.02 4.67 -12.81
CA ASP A 317 4.45 3.52 -12.03
C ASP A 317 5.82 3.02 -12.50
N ARG A 318 6.06 2.98 -13.82
CA ARG A 318 7.35 2.58 -14.39
C ARG A 318 8.46 3.57 -14.06
N ILE A 319 8.19 4.88 -14.12
CA ILE A 319 9.18 5.90 -13.69
C ILE A 319 9.51 5.73 -12.21
N HIS A 320 8.50 5.49 -11.37
CA HIS A 320 8.72 5.28 -9.94
C HIS A 320 9.59 4.05 -9.62
N LEU A 321 9.53 3.00 -10.44
CA LEU A 321 10.34 1.80 -10.21
C LEU A 321 11.84 2.02 -10.50
N ILE A 322 12.17 2.90 -11.46
CA ILE A 322 13.57 3.19 -11.83
C ILE A 322 14.24 4.26 -10.95
N SER A 323 13.47 5.10 -10.25
CA SER A 323 13.96 5.95 -9.15
C SER A 323 14.17 5.14 -7.89
#